data_AF-A0A916DKL7-F1
#
_entry.id   AF-A0A916DKL7-F1
#
_cell.length_a   1.000
_cell.length_b   1.000
_cell.length_c   1.000
_cell.angle_alpha   90.00
_cell.angle_beta   90.00
_cell.angle_gamma   90.00
#
_symmetry.space_group_name_H-M   'P 1'
#
loop_
_entity.id
_entity.type
_entity.pdbx_description
1 polymer ?
#
loop_
_entity_poly.entity_id
_entity_poly.type
_entity_poly.pdbx_seq_one_letter_code
_entity_poly.pdbx_strand_id
1 'polypeptide(L)'
;MGHHAHERTARLGAAALLVAVGVAALACSEKAVPEALLGRWASDDPRYQGRSLVVLPNTLEIGQGEGRSEIVAIDSIESEVGIEGGTLYVIRYRSPYGDEQSLRLVVLPGSPASLRFENHSELWTRRDGGDAGIRRDS
;
A
#
# COMPACT_ATOMS: atom_id res chain seq x y z
N MET A 1 31.97 17.07 82.04
CA MET A 1 33.34 17.15 81.50
C MET A 1 33.49 16.02 80.48
N GLY A 2 33.56 16.36 79.18
CA GLY A 2 33.72 15.42 78.05
C GLY A 2 32.49 14.53 77.79
N HIS A 3 32.05 14.21 76.57
CA HIS A 3 32.66 14.29 75.26
C HIS A 3 31.56 14.55 74.20
N HIS A 4 31.98 15.25 73.15
CA HIS A 4 31.27 15.46 71.90
C HIS A 4 30.84 14.15 71.23
N ALA A 5 29.68 14.16 70.58
CA ALA A 5 29.49 13.42 69.34
C ALA A 5 28.46 14.15 68.47
N HIS A 6 28.99 14.76 67.41
CA HIS A 6 28.28 15.44 66.35
C HIS A 6 27.51 14.45 65.49
N GLU A 7 26.20 14.58 65.39
CA GLU A 7 25.47 14.09 64.23
C GLU A 7 24.32 15.05 63.94
N ARG A 8 24.37 15.73 62.79
CA ARG A 8 23.28 15.75 61.81
C ARG A 8 23.64 16.56 60.57
N THR A 9 24.00 15.79 59.56
CA THR A 9 23.42 15.82 58.20
C THR A 9 23.72 17.03 57.34
N ALA A 10 24.77 16.87 56.55
CA ALA A 10 25.12 17.72 55.43
C ALA A 10 24.16 17.49 54.24
N ARG A 11 23.68 18.63 53.70
CA ARG A 11 23.65 19.00 52.27
C ARG A 11 22.63 18.31 51.35
N LEU A 12 21.55 19.06 51.11
CA LEU A 12 21.02 19.46 49.80
C LEU A 12 21.74 18.86 48.58
N GLY A 13 21.06 17.97 47.86
CA GLY A 13 21.41 17.56 46.50
C GLY A 13 20.20 17.73 45.60
N ALA A 14 20.20 18.80 44.82
CA ALA A 14 19.18 19.12 43.84
C ALA A 14 19.43 18.40 42.50
N ALA A 15 18.32 18.23 41.76
CA ALA A 15 18.22 18.20 40.30
C ALA A 15 18.70 16.93 39.55
N ALA A 16 17.74 16.28 38.89
CA ALA A 16 17.97 15.68 37.59
C ALA A 16 16.75 15.97 36.69
N LEU A 17 16.91 16.97 35.84
CA LEU A 17 15.99 17.39 34.80
C LEU A 17 16.17 16.43 33.61
N LEU A 18 15.25 15.48 33.39
CA LEU A 18 15.26 14.64 32.20
C LEU A 18 14.36 15.26 31.12
N VAL A 19 14.99 16.02 30.22
CA VAL A 19 14.36 16.51 28.99
C VAL A 19 14.32 15.35 27.99
N ALA A 20 13.17 14.70 27.87
CA ALA A 20 12.91 13.73 26.81
C ALA A 20 12.66 14.48 25.50
N VAL A 21 13.71 14.65 24.69
CA VAL A 21 13.57 15.09 23.29
C VAL A 21 13.02 13.92 22.48
N GLY A 22 11.69 13.87 22.38
CA GLY A 22 11.01 12.97 21.46
C GLY A 22 11.20 13.46 20.03
N VAL A 23 12.12 12.84 19.29
CA VAL A 23 12.25 13.02 17.84
C VAL A 23 11.02 12.36 17.20
N ALA A 24 9.96 13.14 17.01
CA ALA A 24 8.86 12.76 16.14
C ALA A 24 9.36 12.81 14.69
N ALA A 25 9.90 11.69 14.22
CA ALA A 25 10.08 11.46 12.80
C ALA A 25 8.70 11.46 12.15
N LEU A 26 8.31 12.59 11.59
CA LEU A 26 7.24 12.70 10.62
C LEU A 26 7.66 11.88 9.41
N ALA A 27 7.34 10.59 9.43
CA ALA A 27 7.42 9.74 8.26
C ALA A 27 6.43 10.29 7.24
N CYS A 28 6.93 11.10 6.30
CA CYS A 28 6.34 11.24 4.97
C CYS A 28 6.32 9.85 4.34
N SER A 29 5.31 9.04 4.66
CA SER A 29 5.08 7.78 3.99
C SER A 29 4.28 8.10 2.74
N GLU A 30 4.99 8.44 1.67
CA GLU A 30 4.47 8.27 0.32
C GLU A 30 4.12 6.78 0.21
N LYS A 31 2.83 6.43 0.36
CA LYS A 31 2.42 5.02 0.40
C LYS A 31 2.64 4.42 -0.99
N ALA A 32 3.79 3.77 -1.16
CA ALA A 32 4.14 3.06 -2.37
C ALA A 32 3.13 1.94 -2.65
N VAL A 33 2.85 1.70 -3.93
CA VAL A 33 1.99 0.59 -4.37
C VAL A 33 2.62 -0.75 -3.95
N PRO A 34 1.90 -1.61 -3.22
CA PRO A 34 2.38 -2.93 -2.83
C PRO A 34 2.84 -3.77 -4.03
N GLU A 35 4.01 -4.41 -3.92
CA GLU A 35 4.59 -5.24 -4.99
C GLU A 35 3.65 -6.39 -5.43
N ALA A 36 2.84 -6.89 -4.48
CA ALA A 36 1.83 -7.90 -4.72
C ALA A 36 0.76 -7.47 -5.75
N LEU A 37 0.55 -6.16 -5.95
CA LEU A 37 -0.39 -5.64 -6.95
C LEU A 37 0.27 -5.34 -8.29
N LEU A 38 1.57 -5.03 -8.32
CA LEU A 38 2.26 -4.55 -9.53
C LEU A 38 2.17 -5.55 -10.70
N GLY A 39 2.04 -5.01 -11.91
CA GLY A 39 2.03 -5.79 -13.15
C GLY A 39 0.65 -5.88 -13.80
N ARG A 40 0.56 -6.74 -14.82
CA ARG A 40 -0.65 -6.93 -15.62
C ARG A 40 -1.44 -8.12 -15.11
N TRP A 41 -2.73 -7.92 -14.91
CA TRP A 41 -3.70 -8.92 -14.51
C TRP A 41 -4.72 -9.13 -15.62
N ALA A 42 -5.07 -10.38 -15.88
CA ALA A 42 -6.13 -10.75 -16.81
C ALA A 42 -6.82 -12.02 -16.34
N SER A 43 -8.10 -12.17 -16.69
CA SER A 43 -8.86 -13.40 -16.43
C SER A 43 -8.86 -14.30 -17.67
N ASP A 44 -8.90 -15.61 -17.47
CA ASP A 44 -9.19 -16.59 -18.53
C ASP A 44 -10.69 -16.76 -18.77
N ASP A 45 -11.55 -16.13 -17.96
CA ASP A 45 -13.00 -16.16 -18.15
C ASP A 45 -13.40 -15.41 -19.45
N PRO A 46 -14.10 -16.06 -20.40
CA PRO A 46 -14.48 -15.46 -21.68
C PRO A 46 -15.25 -14.15 -21.56
N ARG A 47 -15.98 -13.93 -20.45
CA ARG A 47 -16.73 -12.69 -20.20
C ARG A 47 -15.83 -11.46 -20.08
N TYR A 48 -14.56 -11.67 -19.77
CA TYR A 48 -13.56 -10.61 -19.60
C TYR A 48 -12.49 -10.64 -20.70
N GLN A 49 -12.75 -11.32 -21.82
CA GLN A 49 -11.81 -11.36 -22.93
C GLN A 49 -11.46 -9.93 -23.40
N GLY A 50 -10.16 -9.67 -23.52
CA GLY A 50 -9.64 -8.34 -23.91
C GLY A 50 -9.65 -7.29 -22.80
N ARG A 51 -10.17 -7.61 -21.60
CA ARG A 51 -10.06 -6.76 -20.42
C ARG A 51 -8.76 -7.08 -19.67
N SER A 52 -8.15 -6.04 -19.10
CA SER A 52 -6.94 -6.18 -18.28
C SER A 52 -6.90 -5.12 -17.19
N LEU A 53 -6.18 -5.39 -16.11
CA LEU A 53 -5.83 -4.39 -15.10
C LEU A 53 -4.31 -4.34 -15.03
N VAL A 54 -3.69 -3.22 -15.36
CA VAL A 54 -2.26 -3.01 -15.13
C VAL A 54 -2.10 -2.09 -13.94
N VAL A 55 -1.32 -2.52 -12.94
CA VAL A 55 -0.98 -1.71 -11.79
C VAL A 55 0.49 -1.34 -11.89
N LEU A 56 0.75 -0.03 -11.93
CA LEU A 56 2.09 0.57 -11.94
C LEU A 56 2.32 1.31 -10.61
N PRO A 57 3.56 1.76 -10.32
CA PRO A 57 3.88 2.37 -9.02
C PRO A 57 3.05 3.61 -8.61
N ASN A 58 2.39 4.27 -9.56
CA ASN A 58 1.60 5.48 -9.32
C ASN A 58 0.32 5.57 -10.18
N THR A 59 0.04 4.57 -11.01
CA THR A 59 -1.03 4.61 -12.01
C THR A 59 -1.70 3.26 -12.16
N LEU A 60 -2.97 3.28 -12.55
CA LEU A 60 -3.73 2.12 -13.00
C LEU A 60 -4.02 2.28 -14.49
N GLU A 61 -3.85 1.20 -15.26
CA GLU A 61 -4.41 1.09 -16.60
C GLU A 61 -5.56 0.06 -16.56
N ILE A 62 -6.77 0.51 -16.88
CA ILE A 62 -7.98 -0.30 -16.91
C ILE A 62 -8.33 -0.57 -18.38
N GLY A 63 -8.05 -1.78 -18.84
CA GLY A 63 -8.43 -2.27 -20.16
C GLY A 63 -9.90 -2.66 -20.21
N GLN A 64 -10.68 -1.98 -21.04
CA GLN A 64 -12.14 -2.13 -21.11
C GLN A 64 -12.59 -3.15 -22.18
N GLY A 65 -11.65 -3.70 -22.94
CA GLY A 65 -11.91 -4.51 -24.14
C GLY A 65 -11.75 -3.69 -25.42
N GLU A 66 -11.75 -4.35 -26.58
CA GLU A 66 -11.70 -3.71 -27.91
C GLU A 66 -10.52 -2.73 -28.13
N GLY A 67 -9.40 -2.95 -27.43
CA GLY A 67 -8.22 -2.08 -27.50
C GLY A 67 -8.38 -0.74 -26.79
N ARG A 68 -9.45 -0.53 -26.01
CA ARG A 68 -9.64 0.65 -25.19
C ARG A 68 -9.03 0.44 -23.81
N SER A 69 -8.28 1.43 -23.36
CA SER A 69 -7.80 1.50 -21.97
C SER A 69 -7.92 2.91 -21.42
N GLU A 70 -8.02 2.98 -20.10
CA GLU A 70 -8.06 4.21 -19.34
C GLU A 70 -6.89 4.21 -18.35
N ILE A 71 -6.09 5.27 -18.36
CA ILE A 71 -4.96 5.43 -17.44
C ILE A 71 -5.32 6.50 -16.42
N VAL A 72 -5.25 6.14 -15.14
CA VAL A 72 -5.61 7.01 -14.01
C VAL A 72 -4.50 7.00 -12.96
N ALA A 73 -4.32 8.13 -12.28
CA ALA A 73 -3.39 8.24 -11.17
C ALA A 73 -3.97 7.59 -9.91
N ILE A 74 -3.12 6.92 -9.15
CA ILE A 74 -3.48 6.36 -7.85
C ILE A 74 -3.39 7.48 -6.80
N ASP A 75 -4.50 7.77 -6.13
CA ASP A 75 -4.53 8.76 -5.05
C ASP A 75 -4.10 8.15 -3.72
N SER A 76 -4.58 6.94 -3.42
CA SER A 76 -4.22 6.23 -2.18
C SER A 76 -4.42 4.73 -2.30
N ILE A 77 -3.64 3.98 -1.52
CA ILE A 77 -3.85 2.55 -1.31
C ILE A 77 -3.92 2.27 0.18
N GLU A 78 -4.94 1.51 0.55
CA GLU A 78 -5.09 0.91 1.87
C GLU A 78 -5.12 -0.60 1.74
N SER A 79 -4.67 -1.28 2.79
CA SER A 79 -4.67 -2.73 2.87
C SER A 79 -5.27 -3.18 4.18
N GLU A 80 -6.13 -4.20 4.12
CA GLU A 80 -6.77 -4.82 5.26
C GLU A 80 -6.69 -6.34 5.14
N VAL A 81 -6.98 -7.05 6.23
CA VAL A 81 -7.12 -8.51 6.18
C VAL A 81 -8.32 -8.84 5.30
N GLY A 82 -8.06 -9.55 4.20
CA GLY A 82 -9.09 -9.97 3.27
C GLY A 82 -9.76 -11.28 3.69
N ILE A 83 -10.80 -11.66 2.95
CA ILE A 83 -11.42 -12.99 3.06
C ILE A 83 -10.49 -14.07 2.51
N GLU A 84 -10.73 -15.32 2.93
CA GLU A 84 -10.04 -16.52 2.38
C GLU A 84 -8.51 -16.49 2.53
N GLY A 85 -8.00 -15.79 3.55
CA GLY A 85 -6.57 -15.68 3.81
C GLY A 85 -5.82 -14.76 2.83
N GLY A 86 -6.54 -14.00 2.01
CA GLY A 86 -5.97 -12.98 1.14
C GLY A 86 -5.78 -11.62 1.83
N THR A 87 -5.15 -10.70 1.11
CA THR A 87 -5.08 -9.28 1.50
C THR A 87 -6.07 -8.49 0.67
N LEU A 88 -6.94 -7.72 1.31
CA LEU A 88 -7.82 -6.77 0.63
C LEU A 88 -7.06 -5.47 0.42
N TYR A 89 -6.99 -5.00 -0.82
CA TYR A 89 -6.48 -3.70 -1.19
C TYR A 89 -7.62 -2.80 -1.67
N VAL A 90 -7.69 -1.59 -1.12
CA VAL A 90 -8.61 -0.54 -1.55
C VAL A 90 -7.78 0.54 -2.23
N ILE A 91 -7.91 0.63 -3.55
CA ILE A 91 -7.20 1.60 -4.39
C ILE A 91 -8.16 2.73 -4.73
N ARG A 92 -7.87 3.95 -4.30
CA ARG A 92 -8.63 5.15 -4.68
C ARG A 92 -7.94 5.88 -5.82
N TYR A 93 -8.73 6.38 -6.76
CA TYR A 93 -8.29 7.15 -7.91
C TYR A 93 -9.40 8.10 -8.35
N ARG A 94 -9.06 9.12 -9.12
CA ARG A 94 -10.06 9.96 -9.82
C ARG A 94 -10.26 9.49 -11.24
N SER A 95 -11.52 9.41 -11.66
CA SER A 95 -11.87 9.24 -13.06
C SER A 95 -11.47 10.49 -13.88
N PRO A 96 -11.40 10.39 -15.22
CA PRO A 96 -11.21 11.52 -16.13
C PRO A 96 -12.25 12.64 -15.97
N TYR A 97 -13.41 12.34 -15.39
CA TYR A 97 -14.48 13.31 -15.11
C TYR A 97 -14.32 14.01 -13.76
N GLY A 98 -13.32 13.62 -12.96
CA GLY A 98 -12.99 14.21 -11.66
C GLY A 98 -13.63 13.53 -10.46
N ASP A 99 -14.55 12.59 -10.67
CA ASP A 99 -15.18 11.81 -9.60
C ASP A 99 -14.18 10.84 -8.96
N GLU A 100 -14.17 10.79 -7.62
CA GLU A 100 -13.43 9.78 -6.87
C GLU A 100 -14.08 8.41 -7.07
N GLN A 101 -13.24 7.41 -7.38
CA GLN A 101 -13.59 6.02 -7.59
C GLN A 101 -12.71 5.13 -6.70
N SER A 102 -13.17 3.90 -6.47
CA SER A 102 -12.37 2.92 -5.75
C SER A 102 -12.44 1.53 -6.37
N LEU A 103 -11.29 0.84 -6.41
CA LEU A 103 -11.19 -0.58 -6.71
C LEU A 103 -10.90 -1.34 -5.41
N ARG A 104 -11.65 -2.42 -5.19
CA ARG A 104 -11.49 -3.30 -4.03
C ARG A 104 -11.03 -4.66 -4.53
N LEU A 105 -9.77 -5.01 -4.25
CA LEU A 105 -9.08 -6.16 -4.84
C LEU A 105 -8.59 -7.09 -3.72
N VAL A 106 -8.99 -8.35 -3.76
CA VAL A 106 -8.45 -9.39 -2.89
C VAL A 106 -7.31 -10.09 -3.61
N VAL A 107 -6.09 -9.99 -3.08
CA VAL A 107 -4.94 -10.77 -3.55
C VAL A 107 -4.86 -12.05 -2.73
N LEU A 108 -5.01 -13.19 -3.40
CA LEU A 108 -4.90 -14.51 -2.82
C LEU A 108 -3.45 -15.01 -2.95
N PRO A 109 -2.83 -15.48 -1.85
CA PRO A 109 -1.49 -16.05 -1.90
C PRO A 109 -1.51 -17.35 -2.73
N GLY A 110 -0.45 -17.58 -3.51
CA GLY A 110 -0.34 -18.76 -4.36
C GLY A 110 0.85 -18.67 -5.31
N SER A 111 1.09 -19.75 -6.05
CA SER A 111 2.07 -19.79 -7.15
C SER A 111 1.38 -20.35 -8.41
N PRO A 112 0.93 -19.49 -9.34
CA PRO A 112 1.02 -18.02 -9.32
C PRO A 112 0.02 -17.38 -8.34
N ALA A 113 0.31 -16.14 -7.91
CA ALA A 113 -0.64 -15.34 -7.14
C ALA A 113 -1.86 -15.00 -7.99
N SER A 114 -3.02 -14.88 -7.34
CA SER A 114 -4.29 -14.54 -7.99
C SER A 114 -4.91 -13.29 -7.39
N LEU A 115 -5.66 -12.57 -8.20
CA LEU A 115 -6.37 -11.35 -7.84
C LEU A 115 -7.86 -11.55 -8.12
N ARG A 116 -8.72 -11.02 -7.26
CA ARG A 116 -10.17 -11.03 -7.43
C ARG A 116 -10.73 -9.66 -7.07
N PHE A 117 -11.68 -9.14 -7.83
CA PHE A 117 -12.43 -7.95 -7.43
C PHE A 117 -13.45 -8.35 -6.36
N GLU A 118 -13.60 -7.55 -5.30
CA GLU A 118 -14.44 -7.92 -4.13
C GLU A 118 -15.89 -8.24 -4.52
N ASN A 119 -16.44 -7.54 -5.52
CA ASN A 119 -17.84 -7.69 -5.96
C ASN A 119 -18.04 -8.78 -7.03
N HIS A 120 -16.99 -9.53 -7.36
CA HIS A 120 -16.93 -10.39 -8.53
C HIS A 120 -16.32 -11.76 -8.15
N SER A 121 -16.70 -12.81 -8.87
CA SER A 121 -16.24 -14.17 -8.56
C SER A 121 -15.06 -14.65 -9.40
N GLU A 122 -14.72 -13.96 -10.49
CA GLU A 122 -13.65 -14.41 -11.37
C GLU A 122 -12.25 -14.18 -10.78
N LEU A 123 -11.33 -15.09 -11.10
CA LEU A 123 -9.93 -14.95 -10.77
C LEU A 123 -9.16 -14.33 -11.93
N TRP A 124 -8.27 -13.44 -11.57
CA TRP A 124 -7.34 -12.77 -12.45
C TRP A 124 -5.93 -13.25 -12.10
N THR A 125 -5.19 -13.70 -13.10
CA THR A 125 -3.82 -14.17 -12.92
C THR A 125 -2.86 -13.10 -13.41
N ARG A 126 -1.73 -12.98 -12.72
CA ARG A 126 -0.65 -12.12 -13.17
C ARG A 126 -0.13 -12.67 -14.50
N ARG A 127 -0.14 -11.83 -15.53
CA ARG A 127 0.51 -12.11 -16.81
C ARG A 127 1.89 -11.51 -16.70
N ASP A 128 2.90 -12.37 -16.61
CA ASP A 128 4.29 -11.92 -16.64
C ASP A 128 4.48 -11.05 -17.88
N GLY A 129 4.93 -9.82 -17.64
CA GLY A 129 5.18 -8.84 -18.68
C GLY A 129 6.32 -9.31 -19.57
N GLY A 130 6.01 -10.13 -20.57
CA GLY A 130 6.69 -10.03 -21.85
C GLY A 130 6.48 -8.60 -22.33
N ASP A 131 7.45 -7.75 -22.03
CA ASP A 131 7.51 -6.36 -22.44
C ASP A 131 6.45 -5.45 -21.78
N ALA A 132 6.68 -5.10 -20.50
CA ALA A 132 6.41 -3.73 -20.09
C ALA A 132 7.37 -2.84 -20.90
N GLY A 133 7.00 -2.62 -22.17
CA GLY A 133 7.71 -1.80 -23.12
C GLY A 133 7.81 -0.40 -22.53
N ILE A 134 8.93 -0.18 -21.85
CA ILE A 134 9.48 1.15 -21.66
C ILE A 134 9.74 1.63 -23.08
N ARG A 135 8.76 2.30 -23.68
CA ARG A 135 9.00 3.23 -24.78
C ARG A 135 9.89 4.33 -24.20
N ARG A 136 11.21 4.07 -24.18
CA ARG A 136 12.23 5.10 -24.28
C ARG A 136 12.14 5.61 -25.71
N ASP A 137 11.24 6.56 -25.93
CA ASP A 137 11.36 7.42 -27.09
C ASP A 137 12.72 8.12 -26.96
N SER A 138 13.57 7.92 -27.97
CA SER A 138 14.93 8.45 -28.09
C SER A 138 14.91 9.73 -28.91
#